data_AF-A0A7C4H2S2-F1
#
_entry.id   AF-A0A7C4H2S2-F1
#
_cell.length_a   1.000
_cell.length_b   1.000
_cell.length_c   1.000
_cell.angle_alpha   90.00
_cell.angle_beta   90.00
_cell.angle_gamma   90.00
#
_symmetry.space_group_name_H-M   'P 1'
#
loop_
_entity.id
_entity.type
_entity.pdbx_description
1 polymer ?
#
loop_
_entity_poly.entity_id
_entity_poly.type
_entity_poly.pdbx_seq_one_letter_code
_entity_poly.pdbx_strand_id
1 'polypeptide(L)'
;MSICHKYVVKVGDKEIDLDEKVVKILNTYVRTETSLEKLAEELGLDDWSEAYEFIKKVPAWIMWTPSILWKKEMEKCSSATEIKIIKI
;
A
#
# COMPACT_ATOMS: atom_id res chain seq x y z
N MET A 1 1.04 3.47 24.96
CA MET A 1 0.19 2.55 24.18
C MET A 1 0.45 2.83 22.72
N SER A 2 1.16 1.93 22.03
CA SER A 2 1.45 2.10 20.60
C SER A 2 0.26 1.59 19.81
N ILE A 3 -0.53 2.50 19.23
CA ILE A 3 -1.64 2.15 18.32
C ILE A 3 -1.01 1.96 16.95
N CYS A 4 -1.09 0.76 16.39
CA CYS A 4 -0.65 0.53 15.01
C CYS A 4 -1.82 0.70 14.05
N HIS A 5 -1.58 1.39 12.94
CA HIS A 5 -2.54 1.52 11.86
C HIS A 5 -2.12 0.62 10.69
N LYS A 6 -2.88 -0.46 10.45
CA LYS A 6 -2.71 -1.29 9.24
C LYS A 6 -3.68 -0.76 8.19
N TYR A 7 -3.16 -0.36 7.04
CA TYR A 7 -3.99 0.16 5.95
C TYR A 7 -4.28 -0.95 4.96
N VAL A 8 -5.57 -1.13 4.64
CA VAL A 8 -6.04 -2.10 3.66
C VAL A 8 -6.87 -1.35 2.65
N VAL A 9 -6.53 -1.49 1.38
CA VAL A 9 -7.26 -0.85 0.29
C VAL A 9 -8.08 -1.90 -0.41
N LYS A 10 -9.39 -1.68 -0.52
CA LYS A 10 -10.27 -2.58 -1.25
C LYS A 10 -10.47 -2.07 -2.68
N VAL A 11 -10.17 -2.90 -3.67
CA VAL A 11 -10.35 -2.60 -5.10
C VAL A 11 -11.18 -3.73 -5.70
N GLY A 12 -12.38 -3.40 -6.18
CA GLY A 12 -13.35 -4.41 -6.61
C GLY A 12 -13.62 -5.42 -5.49
N ASP A 13 -13.33 -6.69 -5.77
CA ASP A 13 -13.43 -7.81 -4.82
C ASP A 13 -12.11 -8.18 -4.13
N LYS A 14 -11.01 -7.48 -4.45
CA LYS A 14 -9.67 -7.71 -3.89
C LYS A 14 -9.41 -6.77 -2.70
N GLU A 15 -8.83 -7.32 -1.65
CA GLU A 15 -8.30 -6.55 -0.51
C GLU A 15 -6.77 -6.59 -0.57
N ILE A 16 -6.13 -5.43 -0.68
CA ILE A 16 -4.68 -5.28 -0.74
C ILE A 16 -4.20 -4.68 0.58
N ASP A 17 -3.40 -5.44 1.30
CA ASP A 17 -2.67 -4.95 2.47
C ASP A 17 -1.53 -4.02 2.02
N LEU A 18 -1.46 -2.81 2.58
CA LEU A 18 -0.31 -1.91 2.35
C LEU A 18 0.89 -2.38 3.17
N ASP A 19 1.56 -3.45 2.73
CA ASP A 19 2.80 -3.96 3.31
C ASP A 19 4.05 -3.33 2.66
N GLU A 20 5.24 -3.70 3.16
CA GLU A 20 6.53 -3.22 2.61
C GLU A 20 6.61 -3.40 1.08
N LYS A 21 6.17 -4.54 0.54
CA LYS A 21 6.24 -4.85 -0.88
C LYS A 21 5.34 -3.92 -1.68
N VAL A 22 4.10 -3.73 -1.25
CA VAL A 22 3.14 -2.84 -1.92
C VAL A 22 3.62 -1.40 -1.86
N VAL A 23 4.11 -0.92 -0.70
CA VAL A 23 4.68 0.44 -0.59
C VAL A 23 5.93 0.60 -1.44
N LYS A 24 6.75 -0.46 -1.62
CA LYS A 24 7.91 -0.42 -2.52
C LYS A 24 7.49 -0.30 -3.98
N ILE A 25 6.45 -1.02 -4.41
CA ILE A 25 5.88 -0.91 -5.75
C ILE A 25 5.35 0.51 -5.95
N LEU A 26 4.58 1.02 -4.99
CA LEU A 26 4.06 2.39 -5.00
C LEU A 26 5.16 3.45 -5.07
N ASN A 27 6.20 3.34 -4.24
CA ASN A 27 7.36 4.23 -4.28
C ASN A 27 8.03 4.22 -5.65
N THR A 28 8.12 3.05 -6.29
CA THR A 28 8.68 2.92 -7.64
C THR A 28 7.77 3.65 -8.60
N TYR A 29 6.46 3.35 -8.59
CA TYR A 29 5.46 4.01 -9.43
C TYR A 29 5.46 5.55 -9.33
N VAL A 30 5.60 6.15 -8.15
CA VAL A 30 5.67 7.63 -8.04
C VAL A 30 7.03 8.22 -8.43
N ARG A 31 8.10 7.42 -8.47
CA ARG A 31 9.47 7.87 -8.79
C ARG A 31 9.89 7.57 -10.21
N THR A 32 9.22 6.65 -10.88
CA THR A 32 9.49 6.25 -12.26
C THR A 32 8.23 6.44 -13.10
N GLU A 33 8.39 6.65 -14.40
CA GLU A 33 7.28 6.73 -15.36
C GLU A 33 6.67 5.34 -15.64
N THR A 34 6.33 4.59 -14.58
CA THR A 34 5.74 3.25 -14.69
C THR A 34 4.29 3.35 -15.14
N SER A 35 3.89 2.52 -16.10
CA SER A 35 2.51 2.46 -16.57
C SER A 35 1.57 1.82 -15.54
N LEU A 36 0.29 2.18 -15.59
CA LEU A 36 -0.76 1.59 -14.74
C LEU A 36 -0.93 0.09 -14.99
N GLU A 37 -0.69 -0.38 -16.21
CA GLU A 37 -0.71 -1.80 -16.56
C GLU A 37 0.36 -2.58 -15.78
N LYS A 38 1.59 -2.07 -15.77
CA LYS A 38 2.68 -2.71 -15.03
C LYS A 38 2.46 -2.65 -13.52
N LEU A 39 1.85 -1.58 -13.03
CA LEU A 39 1.42 -1.48 -11.64
C LEU A 39 0.36 -2.52 -11.30
N ALA A 40 -0.61 -2.76 -12.19
CA ALA A 40 -1.63 -3.79 -12.02
C ALA A 40 -1.00 -5.18 -11.95
N GLU A 41 -0.07 -5.50 -12.85
CA GLU A 41 0.68 -6.77 -12.84
C GLU A 41 1.43 -6.98 -11.52
N GLU A 42 2.16 -5.96 -11.04
CA GLU A 42 2.94 -6.07 -9.78
C GLU A 42 2.04 -6.18 -8.54
N LEU A 43 0.84 -5.60 -8.57
CA LEU A 43 -0.14 -5.67 -7.48
C LEU A 43 -1.07 -6.90 -7.58
N GLY A 44 -1.00 -7.69 -8.65
CA GLY A 44 -1.90 -8.83 -8.90
C GLY A 44 -3.34 -8.40 -9.22
N LEU A 45 -3.51 -7.22 -9.79
CA LEU A 45 -4.78 -6.69 -10.28
C LEU A 45 -5.06 -7.18 -11.70
N ASP A 46 -6.33 -7.30 -12.07
CA ASP A 46 -6.74 -7.88 -13.36
C ASP A 46 -6.57 -6.89 -14.53
N ASP A 47 -6.67 -5.58 -14.26
CA ASP A 47 -6.60 -4.53 -15.29
C ASP A 47 -6.01 -3.21 -14.75
N TRP A 48 -5.53 -2.36 -15.66
CA TRP A 48 -5.04 -1.01 -15.34
C TRP A 48 -6.09 -0.15 -14.63
N SER A 49 -7.38 -0.40 -14.88
CA SER A 49 -8.49 0.29 -14.24
C SER A 49 -8.53 0.03 -12.73
N GLU A 50 -8.25 -1.20 -12.30
CA GLU A 50 -8.15 -1.54 -10.87
C GLU A 50 -6.94 -0.85 -10.23
N ALA A 51 -5.80 -0.81 -10.92
CA ALA A 51 -4.60 -0.12 -10.43
C ALA A 51 -4.85 1.39 -10.28
N TYR A 52 -5.61 1.99 -11.19
CA TYR A 52 -6.01 3.40 -11.08
C TYR A 52 -6.89 3.64 -9.84
N GLU A 53 -7.91 2.81 -9.62
CA GLU A 53 -8.77 2.90 -8.43
C GLU A 53 -7.99 2.66 -7.13
N PHE A 54 -7.01 1.76 -7.15
CA PHE A 54 -6.09 1.56 -6.03
C PHE A 54 -5.33 2.83 -5.68
N ILE A 55 -4.63 3.43 -6.65
CA ILE A 55 -3.84 4.64 -6.45
C ILE A 55 -4.68 5.80 -5.93
N LYS A 56 -5.91 5.94 -6.43
CA LYS A 56 -6.83 7.00 -6.02
C LYS A 56 -7.28 6.87 -4.57
N LYS A 57 -7.39 5.64 -4.06
CA LYS A 57 -7.73 5.38 -2.64
C LYS A 57 -6.54 5.51 -1.71
N VAL A 58 -5.33 5.20 -2.20
CA VAL A 58 -4.11 5.28 -1.39
C VAL A 58 -3.77 6.75 -1.11
N PRO A 59 -3.65 7.14 0.16
CA PRO A 59 -3.17 8.47 0.50
C PRO A 59 -1.78 8.75 -0.06
N ALA A 60 -1.60 9.93 -0.64
CA ALA A 60 -0.32 10.31 -1.27
C ALA A 60 0.87 10.15 -0.33
N TRP A 61 0.75 10.52 0.95
CA TRP A 61 1.84 10.40 1.93
C TRP A 61 2.36 8.97 2.11
N ILE A 62 1.52 7.94 1.91
CA ILE A 62 1.96 6.53 1.94
C ILE A 62 2.83 6.23 0.72
N MET A 63 2.43 6.69 -0.47
CA MET A 63 3.19 6.51 -1.71
C MET A 63 4.55 7.20 -1.69
N TRP A 64 4.70 8.30 -0.94
CA TRP A 64 5.98 9.01 -0.78
C TRP A 64 6.82 8.49 0.39
N THR A 65 6.25 7.67 1.28
CA THR A 65 6.98 7.10 2.42
C THR A 65 7.92 6.00 1.93
N PRO A 66 9.24 6.11 2.16
CA PRO A 66 10.18 5.06 1.79
C PRO A 66 9.77 3.71 2.40
N SER A 67 9.74 2.66 1.58
CA SER A 67 9.36 1.30 2.01
C SER A 67 10.18 0.79 3.20
N ILE A 68 11.44 1.20 3.31
CA ILE A 68 12.30 0.85 4.46
C ILE A 68 11.78 1.45 5.79
N LEU A 69 11.23 2.67 5.74
CA LEU A 69 10.63 3.33 6.90
C LEU A 69 9.28 2.71 7.21
N TRP A 70 8.51 2.36 6.18
CA TRP A 70 7.25 1.66 6.32
C TRP A 70 7.42 0.29 6.99
N LYS A 71 8.40 -0.50 6.53
CA LYS A 71 8.80 -1.76 7.16
C LYS A 71 9.09 -1.56 8.63
N LYS A 72 9.93 -0.58 8.97
CA LYS A 72 10.32 -0.31 10.36
C LYS A 72 9.12 0.07 11.23
N GLU A 73 8.14 0.80 10.67
CA GLU A 73 6.89 1.10 11.37
C GLU A 73 6.05 -0.16 11.59
N MET A 74 5.92 -1.02 10.57
CA MET A 74 5.23 -2.31 10.68
C MET A 74 5.95 -3.29 11.62
N GLU A 75 7.28 -3.28 11.69
CA GLU A 75 8.06 -4.08 12.64
C GLU A 75 7.85 -3.62 14.08
N LYS A 76 7.78 -2.30 14.31
CA LYS A 76 7.35 -1.76 15.61
C LYS A 76 5.91 -2.18 15.93
N CYS A 77 5.04 -2.25 14.92
CA CYS A 77 3.68 -2.75 15.07
C CYS A 77 3.57 -4.24 15.43
N SER A 78 4.53 -5.08 15.03
CA SER A 78 4.59 -6.50 15.44
C SER A 78 4.73 -6.65 16.96
N SER A 79 5.26 -5.62 17.64
CA SER A 79 5.34 -5.54 19.10
C SER A 79 4.16 -4.82 19.77
N ALA A 80 3.20 -4.31 18.98
CA ALA A 80 2.08 -3.51 19.47
C ALA A 80 0.83 -4.35 19.77
N THR A 81 0.19 -4.02 20.89
CA THR A 81 -0.95 -4.76 21.45
C THR A 81 -2.28 -4.51 20.71
N GLU A 82 -2.37 -3.48 19.87
CA GLU A 82 -3.61 -3.11 19.15
C GLU A 82 -3.31 -2.69 17.70
N ILE A 83 -3.90 -3.43 16.75
CA ILE A 83 -3.83 -3.15 15.31
C ILE A 83 -5.20 -2.60 14.87
N LYS A 84 -5.25 -1.30 14.53
CA LYS A 84 -6.42 -0.68 13.91
C LYS A 84 -6.31 -0.83 12.40
N ILE A 85 -7.19 -1.66 11.83
CA ILE A 85 -7.30 -1.82 10.38
C ILE A 85 -8.09 -0.63 9.84
N ILE A 86 -7.44 0.23 9.07
CA ILE A 86 -8.08 1.31 8.34
C ILE A 86 -8.35 0.79 6.93
N LYS A 87 -9.63 0.57 6.63
CA LYS A 87 -10.09 0.22 5.28
C LYS A 87 -10.32 1.51 4.49
N ILE A 88 -9.62 1.65 3.35
CA ILE A 88 -9.72 2.78 2.41
C ILE A 88 -10.28 2.31 1.07
#